data_AF-A0A1C5LSX1-F1
#
_entry.id   AF-A0A1C5LSX1-F1
#
_cell.length_a   1.000
_cell.length_b   1.000
_cell.length_c   1.000
_cell.angle_alpha   90.00
_cell.angle_beta   90.00
_cell.angle_gamma   90.00
#
_symmetry.space_group_name_H-M   'P 1'
#
loop_
_entity.id
_entity.type
_entity.pdbx_description
1 polymer ?
#
loop_
_entity_poly.entity_id
_entity_poly.type
_entity_poly.pdbx_seq_one_letter_code
_entity_poly.pdbx_strand_id
1 'polypeptide(L)'
;MYDNSFKCTITALLHGISAIFSPDDMYKYVKELGYQIDPSEEKYHFLLYQRISKEIAYDYFHIEDEDILSAIECHTTLKKEMNDYDKIIFLADKLAWDQGGIPPYYQQLKEAVNISLDKGCYWFISYQFETHQLLMTHTWLLEAYEKLKQTNEGK
;
A
#
# COMPACT_ATOMS: atom_id res chain seq x y z
N MET A 1 -23.83 4.73 -3.56
CA MET A 1 -22.89 4.89 -2.43
C MET A 1 -22.67 3.50 -1.86
N TYR A 2 -21.47 2.95 -1.99
CA TYR A 2 -21.16 1.62 -1.45
C TYR A 2 -21.14 1.67 0.07
N ASP A 3 -21.57 0.59 0.73
CA ASP A 3 -21.34 0.41 2.17
C ASP A 3 -19.82 0.36 2.45
N ASN A 4 -19.39 0.88 3.60
CA ASN A 4 -17.97 0.91 3.98
C ASN A 4 -17.36 -0.50 3.99
N SER A 5 -18.12 -1.51 4.44
CA SER A 5 -17.69 -2.90 4.41
C SER A 5 -17.50 -3.42 2.98
N PHE A 6 -18.37 -2.98 2.05
CA PHE A 6 -18.26 -3.35 0.65
C PHE A 6 -17.02 -2.76 0.00
N LYS A 7 -16.74 -1.46 0.24
CA LYS A 7 -15.53 -0.81 -0.27
C LYS A 7 -14.28 -1.58 0.14
N CYS A 8 -14.09 -1.83 1.44
CA CYS A 8 -12.94 -2.57 1.94
C CYS A 8 -12.83 -3.98 1.35
N THR A 9 -13.96 -4.66 1.15
CA THR A 9 -13.98 -6.02 0.59
C THR A 9 -13.52 -6.05 -0.86
N ILE A 10 -14.07 -5.17 -1.70
CA ILE A 10 -13.67 -5.08 -3.11
C ILE A 10 -12.21 -4.65 -3.23
N THR A 11 -11.78 -3.65 -2.45
CA THR A 11 -10.38 -3.24 -2.44
C THR A 11 -9.46 -4.39 -2.06
N ALA A 12 -9.78 -5.14 -1.00
CA ALA A 12 -8.99 -6.29 -0.56
C ALA A 12 -8.92 -7.41 -1.61
N LEU A 13 -9.96 -7.60 -2.42
CA LEU A 13 -9.93 -8.59 -3.51
C LEU A 13 -9.09 -8.13 -4.71
N LEU A 14 -9.09 -6.83 -5.00
CA LEU A 14 -8.47 -6.28 -6.22
C LEU A 14 -7.06 -5.73 -6.01
N HIS A 15 -6.63 -5.46 -4.77
CA HIS A 15 -5.39 -4.73 -4.49
C HIS A 15 -4.13 -5.32 -5.16
N GLY A 16 -4.08 -6.66 -5.31
CA GLY A 16 -2.95 -7.38 -5.92
C GLY A 16 -3.27 -8.07 -7.24
N ILE A 17 -4.36 -7.71 -7.94
CA ILE A 17 -4.84 -8.45 -9.12
C ILE A 17 -3.81 -8.51 -10.26
N SER A 18 -2.94 -7.51 -10.36
CA SER A 18 -1.90 -7.48 -11.39
C SER A 18 -0.66 -8.30 -11.03
N ALA A 19 -0.60 -8.97 -9.87
CA ALA A 19 0.57 -9.78 -9.47
C ALA A 19 0.86 -10.95 -10.42
N ILE A 20 -0.03 -11.22 -11.38
CA ILE A 20 0.15 -12.20 -12.46
C ILE A 20 1.16 -11.77 -13.53
N PHE A 21 1.42 -10.47 -13.67
CA PHE A 21 2.35 -9.96 -14.68
C PHE A 21 3.80 -10.20 -14.27
N SER A 22 4.69 -10.40 -15.24
CA SER A 22 6.12 -10.38 -14.96
C SER A 22 6.56 -8.94 -14.60
N PRO A 23 7.57 -8.75 -13.73
CA PRO A 23 8.07 -7.41 -13.41
C PRO A 23 8.49 -6.60 -14.65
N ASP A 24 9.08 -7.24 -15.67
CA ASP A 24 9.48 -6.55 -16.90
C ASP A 24 8.28 -6.10 -17.75
N ASP A 25 7.19 -6.87 -17.77
CA ASP A 25 5.97 -6.47 -18.46
C ASP A 25 5.25 -5.35 -17.71
N MET A 26 5.29 -5.37 -16.36
CA MET A 26 4.78 -4.27 -15.55
C MET A 26 5.48 -2.94 -15.91
N TYR A 27 6.81 -2.95 -15.98
CA TYR A 27 7.60 -1.75 -16.31
C TYR A 27 7.35 -1.22 -17.73
N LYS A 28 7.24 -2.11 -18.72
CA LYS A 28 6.87 -1.73 -20.09
C LYS A 28 5.48 -1.08 -20.11
N TYR A 29 4.51 -1.72 -19.46
CA TYR A 29 3.12 -1.24 -19.44
C TYR A 29 3.00 0.15 -18.82
N VAL A 30 3.59 0.40 -17.65
CA VAL A 30 3.51 1.74 -17.02
C VAL A 30 4.23 2.82 -17.83
N LYS A 31 5.29 2.47 -18.58
CA LYS A 31 5.94 3.39 -19.51
C LYS A 31 5.03 3.77 -20.67
N GLU A 32 4.30 2.80 -21.23
CA GLU A 32 3.32 3.05 -22.29
C GLU A 32 2.17 3.95 -21.82
N LEU A 33 1.77 3.81 -20.55
CA LEU A 33 0.81 4.72 -19.90
C LEU A 33 1.38 6.11 -19.59
N GLY A 34 2.68 6.34 -19.77
CA GLY A 34 3.32 7.63 -19.50
C GLY A 34 3.48 7.94 -18.01
N TYR A 35 3.58 6.92 -17.17
CA TYR A 35 3.69 7.10 -15.72
C TYR A 35 5.04 7.73 -15.35
N GLN A 36 5.02 8.64 -14.38
CA GLN A 36 6.23 8.97 -13.65
C GLN A 36 6.59 7.77 -12.77
N ILE A 37 7.85 7.33 -12.88
CA ILE A 37 8.36 6.15 -12.21
C ILE A 37 9.36 6.59 -11.14
N ASP A 38 9.14 6.15 -9.91
CA ASP A 38 10.07 6.36 -8.80
C ASP A 38 11.37 5.56 -9.01
N PRO A 39 12.54 6.04 -8.56
CA PRO A 39 13.79 5.29 -8.70
C PRO A 39 13.74 3.87 -8.10
N SER A 40 12.95 3.65 -7.04
CA SER A 40 12.75 2.33 -6.47
C SER A 40 11.87 1.43 -7.36
N GLU A 41 10.83 1.98 -8.00
CA GLU A 41 10.00 1.27 -8.99
C GLU A 41 10.81 0.89 -10.24
N GLU A 42 11.69 1.78 -10.71
CA GLU A 42 12.58 1.50 -11.85
C GLU A 42 13.63 0.43 -11.52
N LYS A 43 14.13 0.40 -10.28
CA LYS A 43 15.07 -0.63 -9.85
C LYS A 43 14.39 -1.97 -9.55
N TYR A 44 13.19 -1.92 -8.99
CA TYR A 44 12.42 -3.07 -8.51
C TYR A 44 11.03 -3.04 -9.13
N HIS A 45 10.93 -3.42 -10.41
CA HIS A 45 9.70 -3.32 -11.19
C HIS A 45 8.49 -4.01 -10.55
N PHE A 46 8.69 -5.00 -9.69
CA PHE A 46 7.60 -5.67 -8.98
C PHE A 46 6.78 -4.70 -8.12
N LEU A 47 7.31 -3.54 -7.70
CA LEU A 47 6.59 -2.52 -6.95
C LEU A 47 5.46 -1.85 -7.75
N LEU A 48 5.51 -1.93 -9.09
CA LEU A 48 4.52 -1.30 -9.97
C LEU A 48 3.15 -2.00 -9.93
N TYR A 49 3.06 -3.22 -9.38
CA TYR A 49 1.83 -3.99 -9.36
C TYR A 49 0.66 -3.26 -8.69
N GLN A 50 0.90 -2.50 -7.62
CA GLN A 50 -0.17 -1.75 -6.94
C GLN A 50 -0.81 -0.72 -7.87
N ARG A 51 -0.02 -0.04 -8.70
CA ARG A 51 -0.48 0.98 -9.66
C ARG A 51 -1.20 0.32 -10.83
N ILE A 52 -0.68 -0.79 -11.33
CA ILE A 52 -1.32 -1.54 -12.42
C ILE A 52 -2.64 -2.18 -11.95
N SER A 53 -2.70 -2.65 -10.70
CA SER A 53 -3.93 -3.19 -10.11
C SER A 53 -5.04 -2.15 -10.05
N LYS A 54 -4.69 -0.87 -9.80
CA LYS A 54 -5.63 0.25 -9.89
C LYS A 54 -6.14 0.45 -11.31
N GLU A 55 -5.26 0.46 -12.31
CA GLU A 55 -5.68 0.56 -13.73
C GLU A 55 -6.62 -0.57 -14.13
N ILE A 56 -6.30 -1.81 -13.71
CA ILE A 56 -7.16 -2.97 -13.98
C ILE A 56 -8.52 -2.81 -13.31
N ALA A 57 -8.56 -2.38 -12.04
CA ALA A 57 -9.81 -2.14 -11.32
C ALA A 57 -10.68 -1.08 -12.00
N TYR A 58 -10.06 -0.01 -12.51
CA TYR A 58 -10.75 1.04 -13.24
C TYR A 58 -11.24 0.56 -14.62
N ASP A 59 -10.33 0.09 -15.48
CA ASP A 59 -10.62 -0.20 -16.89
C ASP A 59 -11.49 -1.45 -17.09
N TYR A 60 -11.26 -2.51 -16.30
CA TYR A 60 -11.88 -3.83 -16.52
C TYR A 60 -12.99 -4.14 -15.53
N PHE A 61 -12.95 -3.58 -14.32
CA PHE A 61 -13.99 -3.76 -13.30
C PHE A 61 -14.88 -2.53 -13.13
N HIS A 62 -14.62 -1.45 -13.87
CA HIS A 62 -15.40 -0.21 -13.87
C HIS A 62 -15.59 0.37 -12.46
N ILE A 63 -14.55 0.25 -11.63
CA ILE A 63 -14.51 0.88 -10.31
C ILE A 63 -14.14 2.35 -10.51
N GLU A 64 -15.07 3.25 -10.18
CA GLU A 64 -14.86 4.71 -10.23
C GLU A 64 -14.78 5.33 -8.82
N ASP A 65 -14.84 4.51 -7.77
CA ASP A 65 -14.77 5.01 -6.40
C ASP A 65 -13.32 5.33 -6.02
N GLU A 66 -13.02 6.62 -5.90
CA GLU A 66 -11.67 7.13 -5.64
C GLU A 66 -11.05 6.58 -4.35
N ASP A 67 -11.85 6.27 -3.31
CA ASP A 67 -11.30 5.66 -2.10
C ASP A 67 -10.79 4.24 -2.38
N ILE A 68 -11.50 3.48 -3.22
CA ILE A 68 -11.09 2.13 -3.62
C ILE A 68 -9.83 2.21 -4.48
N LEU A 69 -9.85 3.04 -5.53
CA LEU A 69 -8.72 3.17 -6.45
C LEU A 69 -7.46 3.67 -5.75
N SER A 70 -7.61 4.67 -4.88
CA SER A 70 -6.53 5.19 -4.04
C SER A 70 -5.90 4.10 -3.18
N ALA A 71 -6.74 3.33 -2.49
CA ALA A 71 -6.26 2.32 -1.58
C ALA A 71 -5.58 1.15 -2.30
N ILE A 72 -6.02 0.78 -3.52
CA ILE A 72 -5.31 -0.17 -4.38
C ILE A 72 -3.93 0.39 -4.78
N GLU A 73 -3.90 1.64 -5.25
CA GLU A 73 -2.69 2.27 -5.83
C GLU A 73 -1.53 2.37 -4.84
N CYS A 74 -1.81 2.50 -3.55
CA CYS A 74 -0.78 2.71 -2.54
C CYS A 74 -0.76 1.66 -1.41
N HIS A 75 -1.35 0.47 -1.57
CA HIS A 75 -1.38 -0.53 -0.48
C HIS A 75 0.00 -1.09 -0.11
N THR A 76 1.00 -1.01 -1.00
CA THR A 76 2.37 -1.49 -0.74
C THR A 76 3.21 -0.40 -0.09
N THR A 77 3.14 0.84 -0.61
CA THR A 77 4.04 1.94 -0.24
C THR A 77 3.39 2.99 0.65
N LEU A 78 2.06 2.98 0.80
CA LEU A 78 1.26 4.11 1.30
C LEU A 78 1.59 5.40 0.52
N LYS A 79 1.03 6.54 0.94
CA LYS A 79 1.33 7.86 0.38
C LYS A 79 1.11 8.96 1.40
N LYS A 80 1.66 10.14 1.15
CA LYS A 80 1.61 11.29 2.06
C LYS A 80 0.19 11.68 2.49
N GLU A 81 -0.70 11.85 1.51
CA GLU A 81 -2.09 12.25 1.74
C GLU A 81 -2.99 11.00 1.74
N MET A 82 -2.75 10.09 2.70
CA MET A 82 -3.52 8.86 2.82
C MET A 82 -4.87 9.08 3.55
N ASN A 83 -5.93 8.49 3.02
CA ASN A 83 -7.23 8.40 3.70
C ASN A 83 -7.31 7.15 4.61
N ASP A 84 -8.44 6.93 5.27
CA ASP A 84 -8.58 5.77 6.17
C ASP A 84 -8.66 4.44 5.42
N TYR A 85 -9.16 4.40 4.18
CA TYR A 85 -9.19 3.19 3.34
C TYR A 85 -7.78 2.78 2.92
N ASP A 86 -6.94 3.74 2.51
CA ASP A 86 -5.53 3.52 2.18
C ASP A 86 -4.81 2.84 3.34
N LYS A 87 -5.00 3.35 4.56
CA LYS A 87 -4.41 2.81 5.79
C LYS A 87 -4.94 1.42 6.10
N ILE A 88 -6.26 1.21 6.02
CA ILE A 88 -6.89 -0.08 6.31
C ILE A 88 -6.31 -1.15 5.41
N ILE A 89 -6.22 -0.90 4.10
CA ILE A 89 -5.77 -1.89 3.13
C ILE A 89 -4.26 -2.11 3.25
N PHE A 90 -3.49 -1.03 3.41
CA PHE A 90 -2.06 -1.12 3.69
C PHE A 90 -1.77 -2.02 4.90
N LEU A 91 -2.49 -1.82 6.01
CA LEU A 91 -2.31 -2.59 7.26
C LEU A 91 -2.84 -4.02 7.15
N ALA A 92 -4.01 -4.20 6.54
CA ALA A 92 -4.63 -5.51 6.37
C ALA A 92 -3.73 -6.45 5.56
N ASP A 93 -3.13 -5.95 4.48
CA ASP A 93 -2.18 -6.70 3.66
C ASP A 93 -0.99 -7.24 4.49
N LYS A 94 -0.38 -6.39 5.34
CA LYS A 94 0.75 -6.80 6.19
C LYS A 94 0.35 -7.77 7.30
N LEU A 95 -0.88 -7.64 7.81
CA LEU A 95 -1.42 -8.53 8.84
C LEU A 95 -1.88 -9.87 8.27
N ALA A 96 -2.29 -9.92 7.00
CA ALA A 96 -2.78 -11.13 6.33
C ALA A 96 -1.67 -12.18 6.17
N TRP A 97 -0.43 -11.74 5.92
CA TRP A 97 0.80 -12.54 5.93
C TRP A 97 0.73 -13.82 5.06
N ASP A 98 1.35 -13.77 3.89
CA ASP A 98 1.32 -14.85 2.91
C ASP A 98 2.45 -15.89 3.07
N GLN A 99 3.47 -15.63 3.89
CA GLN A 99 4.69 -16.47 4.01
C GLN A 99 4.57 -17.64 5.02
N GLY A 100 3.38 -17.90 5.55
CA GLY A 100 3.12 -18.95 6.53
C GLY A 100 3.64 -18.62 7.94
N GLY A 101 2.96 -19.14 8.96
CA GLY A 101 3.23 -18.77 10.35
C GLY A 101 2.64 -17.40 10.72
N ILE A 102 3.24 -16.74 11.71
CA ILE A 102 2.82 -15.42 12.20
C ILE A 102 3.97 -14.45 11.92
N PRO A 103 3.73 -13.26 11.33
CA PRO A 103 4.82 -12.33 11.10
C PRO A 103 5.47 -11.92 12.43
N PRO A 104 6.80 -11.69 12.45
CA PRO A 104 7.52 -11.35 13.68
C PRO A 104 7.02 -10.04 14.31
N TYR A 105 6.37 -9.18 13.53
CA TYR A 105 5.80 -7.91 13.94
C TYR A 105 4.30 -7.95 14.28
N TYR A 106 3.64 -9.11 14.17
CA TYR A 106 2.17 -9.21 14.24
C TYR A 106 1.57 -8.60 15.51
N GLN A 107 2.10 -8.98 16.67
CA GLN A 107 1.52 -8.63 17.96
C GLN A 107 1.63 -7.11 18.21
N GLN A 108 2.80 -6.54 17.97
CA GLN A 108 3.06 -5.12 18.18
C GLN A 108 2.32 -4.26 17.14
N LEU A 109 2.25 -4.71 15.88
CA LEU A 109 1.44 -4.04 14.87
C LEU A 109 -0.04 -4.02 15.28
N LYS A 110 -0.57 -5.16 15.74
CA LYS A 110 -1.96 -5.26 16.19
C LYS A 110 -2.25 -4.34 17.39
N GLU A 111 -1.33 -4.26 18.35
CA GLU A 111 -1.42 -3.33 19.48
C GLU A 111 -1.43 -1.87 19.02
N ALA A 112 -0.58 -1.50 18.06
CA ALA A 112 -0.55 -0.15 17.49
C ALA A 112 -1.84 0.20 16.74
N VAL A 113 -2.36 -0.73 15.91
CA VAL A 113 -3.62 -0.58 15.16
C VAL A 113 -4.81 -0.40 16.11
N ASN A 114 -4.83 -1.09 17.26
CA ASN A 114 -5.89 -0.93 18.26
C ASN A 114 -5.93 0.46 18.91
N ILE A 115 -4.85 1.26 18.79
CA ILE A 115 -4.84 2.65 19.24
C ILE A 115 -5.38 3.57 18.14
N SER A 116 -4.85 3.45 16.91
CA SER A 116 -5.38 4.11 15.71
C SER A 116 -4.72 3.55 14.45
N LEU A 117 -5.37 3.75 13.29
CA LEU A 117 -4.78 3.45 11.98
C LEU A 117 -3.44 4.19 11.77
N ASP A 118 -3.38 5.47 12.14
CA ASP A 118 -2.15 6.27 12.02
C ASP A 118 -1.01 5.68 12.85
N LYS A 119 -1.28 5.20 14.07
CA LYS A 119 -0.27 4.53 14.90
C LYS A 119 0.16 3.20 14.30
N GLY A 120 -0.79 2.42 13.77
CA GLY A 120 -0.49 1.18 13.05
C GLY A 120 0.46 1.42 11.88
N CYS A 121 0.11 2.36 10.99
CA CYS A 121 0.92 2.70 9.82
C CYS A 121 2.29 3.22 10.24
N TYR A 122 2.34 4.17 11.18
CA TYR A 122 3.60 4.73 11.65
C TYR A 122 4.51 3.64 12.23
N TRP A 123 3.97 2.83 13.15
CA TRP A 123 4.74 1.77 13.80
C TRP A 123 5.29 0.77 12.78
N PHE A 124 4.47 0.33 11.81
CA PHE A 124 4.93 -0.61 10.80
C PHE A 124 6.05 -0.03 9.93
N ILE A 125 5.90 1.21 9.47
CA ILE A 125 6.91 1.86 8.63
C ILE A 125 8.21 2.08 9.42
N SER A 126 8.12 2.53 10.68
CA SER A 126 9.29 2.64 11.58
C SER A 126 9.99 1.31 11.75
N TYR A 127 9.24 0.22 11.98
CA TYR A 127 9.79 -1.13 12.09
C TYR A 127 10.58 -1.52 10.84
N GLN A 128 10.07 -1.23 9.64
CA GLN A 128 10.78 -1.53 8.38
C GLN A 128 12.12 -0.77 8.27
N PHE A 129 12.15 0.50 8.69
CA PHE A 129 13.38 1.30 8.71
C PHE A 129 14.38 0.79 9.75
N GLU A 130 13.95 0.53 10.98
CA GLU A 130 14.82 0.09 12.08
C GLU A 130 15.42 -1.30 11.82
N THR A 131 14.64 -2.19 11.22
CA THR A 131 15.07 -3.58 10.91
C THR A 131 15.71 -3.72 9.53
N HIS A 132 15.89 -2.62 8.80
CA HIS A 132 16.55 -2.57 7.49
C HIS A 132 15.95 -3.56 6.47
N GLN A 133 14.63 -3.73 6.50
CA GLN A 133 13.91 -4.68 5.63
C GLN A 133 13.56 -4.11 4.25
N LEU A 134 13.69 -2.78 4.08
CA LEU A 134 13.44 -2.12 2.79
C LEU A 134 14.62 -2.34 1.83
N LEU A 135 14.33 -2.90 0.65
CA LEU A 135 15.32 -3.01 -0.44
C LEU A 135 15.80 -1.64 -0.93
N MET A 136 14.87 -0.70 -1.03
CA MET A 136 15.08 0.71 -1.33
C MET A 136 13.81 1.48 -0.93
N THR A 137 13.99 2.66 -0.34
CA THR A 137 12.87 3.48 0.12
C THR A 137 12.19 4.15 -1.07
N HIS A 138 10.89 3.88 -1.24
CA HIS A 138 10.04 4.57 -2.20
C HIS A 138 9.69 5.98 -1.70
N THR A 139 9.63 6.98 -2.59
CA THR A 139 9.33 8.38 -2.20
C THR A 139 8.02 8.50 -1.44
N TRP A 140 6.93 7.88 -1.93
CA TRP A 140 5.63 7.89 -1.23
C TRP A 140 5.67 7.33 0.20
N LEU A 141 6.44 6.26 0.43
CA LEU A 141 6.58 5.66 1.75
C LEU A 141 7.29 6.61 2.72
N LEU A 142 8.36 7.26 2.24
CA LEU A 142 9.10 8.25 3.02
C LEU A 142 8.22 9.46 3.37
N GLU A 143 7.45 9.97 2.41
CA GLU A 143 6.57 11.11 2.67
C GLU A 143 5.42 10.77 3.63
N ALA A 144 4.85 9.55 3.50
CA ALA A 144 3.85 9.04 4.43
C ALA A 144 4.43 8.91 5.85
N TYR A 145 5.64 8.39 5.97
CA TYR A 145 6.36 8.28 7.23
C TYR A 145 6.56 9.63 7.91
N GLU A 146 7.10 10.63 7.19
CA GLU A 146 7.33 11.97 7.74
C GLU A 146 6.02 12.65 8.18
N LYS A 147 4.94 12.47 7.42
CA LYS A 147 3.61 12.97 7.78
C LYS A 147 3.07 12.31 9.05
N LEU A 148 3.19 10.99 9.14
CA LEU A 148 2.76 10.19 10.29
C LEU A 148 3.56 10.52 11.55
N LYS A 149 4.87 10.73 11.40
CA LYS A 149 5.77 11.10 12.50
C LYS A 149 5.34 12.42 13.15
N GLN A 150 5.12 13.47 12.35
CA GLN A 150 4.64 14.76 12.84
C GLN A 150 3.29 14.65 13.58
N THR A 151 2.41 13.79 13.08
CA THR A 151 1.07 13.56 13.67
C THR A 151 1.16 12.82 15.02
N ASN A 152 2.17 11.96 15.20
CA ASN A 152 2.38 11.17 16.41
C ASN A 152 3.25 11.87 17.46
N GLU A 153 4.17 12.76 17.06
CA GLU A 153 5.00 13.57 17.97
C GLU A 153 4.29 14.85 18.43
N GLY A 154 3.27 15.30 17.70
CA GLY A 154 2.47 16.49 18.01
C GLY A 154 1.29 16.28 18.97
N LYS A 155 1.23 15.14 19.68
CA LYS A 155 0.22 14.81 20.70
C LYS A 155 0.89 14.36 22.00
#